data_AF-A0A954L1F3-F1
#
_entry.id   AF-A0A954L1F3-F1
#
_cell.length_a   1.000
_cell.length_b   1.000
_cell.length_c   1.000
_cell.angle_alpha   90.00
_cell.angle_beta   90.00
_cell.angle_gamma   90.00
#
_symmetry.space_group_name_H-M   'P 1'
#
loop_
_entity.id
_entity.type
_entity.pdbx_description
1 polymer ?
#
loop_
_entity_poly.entity_id
_entity_poly.type
_entity_poly.pdbx_seq_one_letter_code
_entity_poly.pdbx_strand_id
1 'polypeptide(L)'
;MMKTSASSKASIIQVEANLLCFPFFALQTKGLTHRNGVEVTGVRNGESFRLRVTRNTDSEFPGPLSRKLHFALLSLLFDRHHADTPIQNPIEFSWRELADRADLEWGGGHMIPRLKRALEATHGVVIRTNHALITRSTTDKQPMPTRERGYHLYEKYIFVNEILPDGSLAGKNRLWLADWYLANLNSLYSGPVNYELWRELNRRPIASRIYEYLLFKFTAD
;
A
#
# COMPACT_ATOMS: atom_id res chain seq x y z
N MET A 1 -25.07 28.88 -6.29
CA MET A 1 -23.78 29.46 -5.89
C MET A 1 -22.69 28.45 -6.23
N MET A 2 -22.04 28.60 -7.39
CA MET A 2 -20.98 27.71 -7.84
C MET A 2 -19.78 27.86 -6.90
N LYS A 3 -19.43 26.80 -6.19
CA LYS A 3 -18.13 26.71 -5.52
C LYS A 3 -17.09 26.58 -6.62
N THR A 4 -16.37 27.65 -6.87
CA THR A 4 -15.13 27.64 -7.65
C THR A 4 -14.16 26.70 -6.92
N SER A 5 -13.99 25.47 -7.42
CA SER A 5 -12.97 24.57 -6.91
C SER A 5 -11.62 25.16 -7.29
N ALA A 6 -10.88 25.65 -6.30
CA ALA A 6 -9.45 25.89 -6.47
C ALA A 6 -8.84 24.64 -7.09
N SER A 7 -8.18 24.82 -8.25
CA SER A 7 -7.41 23.78 -8.93
C SER A 7 -6.51 23.10 -7.91
N SER A 8 -6.88 21.87 -7.54
CA SER A 8 -6.12 21.08 -6.59
C SER A 8 -4.83 20.69 -7.30
N LYS A 9 -3.70 21.02 -6.67
CA LYS A 9 -2.39 20.61 -7.16
C LYS A 9 -2.39 19.09 -7.17
N ALA A 10 -2.54 18.48 -8.35
CA ALA A 10 -2.52 17.03 -8.49
C ALA A 10 -1.31 16.47 -7.74
N SER A 11 -1.55 15.82 -6.61
CA SER A 11 -0.46 15.24 -5.81
C SER A 11 -0.03 13.96 -6.52
N ILE A 12 1.13 14.03 -7.16
CA ILE A 12 1.79 12.83 -7.70
C ILE A 12 2.37 12.07 -6.51
N ILE A 13 1.95 10.82 -6.34
CA ILE A 13 2.55 9.88 -5.38
C ILE A 13 3.35 8.83 -6.14
N GLN A 14 4.39 8.28 -5.53
CA GLN A 14 5.08 7.12 -6.10
C GLN A 14 4.46 5.85 -5.56
N VAL A 15 4.07 4.95 -6.46
CA VAL A 15 3.57 3.61 -6.10
C VAL A 15 4.55 2.58 -6.60
N GLU A 16 4.96 1.69 -5.70
CA GLU A 16 5.97 0.67 -5.96
C GLU A 16 5.58 -0.23 -7.14
N ALA A 17 6.55 -0.53 -8.01
CA ALA A 17 6.35 -1.16 -9.30
C ALA A 17 5.75 -2.58 -9.21
N ASN A 18 6.15 -3.39 -8.22
CA ASN A 18 5.55 -4.69 -8.02
C ASN A 18 4.06 -4.59 -7.67
N LEU A 19 3.66 -3.65 -6.81
CA LEU A 19 2.24 -3.43 -6.48
C LEU A 19 1.42 -2.91 -7.66
N LEU A 20 2.03 -2.13 -8.56
CA LEU A 20 1.38 -1.74 -9.82
C LEU A 20 1.15 -2.93 -10.76
N CYS A 21 2.11 -3.88 -10.81
CA CYS A 21 2.00 -5.08 -11.63
C CYS A 21 1.03 -6.12 -11.06
N PHE A 22 1.22 -6.45 -9.79
CA PHE A 22 0.64 -7.64 -9.20
C PHE A 22 -0.52 -7.33 -8.26
N PRO A 23 -1.53 -8.22 -8.20
CA PRO A 23 -2.64 -8.03 -7.28
C PRO A 23 -2.18 -8.25 -5.84
N PHE A 24 -2.40 -7.25 -4.99
CA PHE A 24 -2.23 -7.35 -3.54
C PHE A 24 -3.58 -7.18 -2.82
N PHE A 25 -4.33 -6.14 -3.19
CA PHE A 25 -5.65 -5.83 -2.63
C PHE A 25 -6.78 -6.42 -3.48
N ALA A 26 -7.81 -6.93 -2.81
CA ALA A 26 -9.06 -7.24 -3.49
C ALA A 26 -9.83 -5.96 -3.85
N LEU A 27 -10.41 -5.94 -5.06
CA LEU A 27 -11.15 -4.79 -5.60
C LEU A 27 -12.63 -4.73 -5.18
N GLN A 28 -13.12 -5.77 -4.50
CA GLN A 28 -14.50 -5.86 -4.03
C GLN A 28 -14.55 -6.39 -2.59
N THR A 29 -15.61 -6.07 -1.87
CA THR A 29 -15.83 -6.48 -0.47
C THR A 29 -16.45 -7.86 -0.32
N LYS A 30 -17.10 -8.38 -1.37
CA LYS A 30 -17.78 -9.67 -1.32
C LYS A 30 -16.76 -10.81 -1.16
N GLY A 31 -16.92 -11.60 -0.10
CA GLY A 31 -16.16 -12.83 0.14
C GLY A 31 -14.75 -12.64 0.71
N LEU A 32 -14.40 -11.46 1.25
CA LEU A 32 -13.06 -11.21 1.81
C LEU A 32 -12.71 -12.13 2.99
N THR A 33 -13.70 -12.47 3.82
CA THR A 33 -13.58 -13.41 4.95
C THR A 33 -13.18 -14.83 4.51
N HIS A 34 -13.66 -15.27 3.35
CA HIS A 34 -13.43 -16.63 2.83
C HIS A 34 -12.26 -16.69 1.83
N ARG A 35 -11.69 -15.54 1.45
CA ARG A 35 -10.57 -15.47 0.51
C ARG A 35 -9.25 -15.73 1.23
N ASN A 36 -8.70 -16.93 1.10
CA ASN A 36 -7.43 -17.29 1.76
C ASN A 36 -6.21 -16.66 1.10
N GLY A 37 -6.30 -16.28 -0.17
CA GLY A 37 -5.21 -15.63 -0.88
C GLY A 37 -5.47 -15.42 -2.36
N VAL A 38 -4.42 -15.00 -3.05
CA VAL A 38 -4.31 -14.93 -4.50
C VAL A 38 -3.00 -15.57 -4.93
N GLU A 39 -3.04 -16.35 -5.99
CA GLU A 39 -1.84 -16.86 -6.65
C GLU A 39 -1.82 -16.39 -8.10
N VAL A 40 -0.65 -15.93 -8.55
CA VAL A 40 -0.39 -15.53 -9.94
C VAL A 40 0.86 -16.26 -10.41
N THR A 41 0.74 -16.94 -11.53
CA THR A 41 1.86 -17.63 -12.19
C THR A 41 1.98 -17.16 -13.62
N GLY A 42 3.19 -17.20 -14.18
CA GLY A 42 3.40 -16.88 -15.59
C GLY A 42 4.85 -17.09 -16.01
N VAL A 43 5.19 -16.59 -17.19
CA VAL A 43 6.54 -16.65 -17.75
C VAL A 43 6.97 -15.22 -18.12
N ARG A 44 8.18 -14.82 -17.76
CA ARG A 44 8.79 -13.53 -18.10
C ARG A 44 10.20 -13.79 -18.61
N ASN A 45 10.52 -13.36 -19.83
CA ASN A 45 11.83 -13.56 -20.46
C ASN A 45 12.30 -15.04 -20.44
N GLY A 46 11.37 -15.98 -20.65
CA GLY A 46 11.68 -17.42 -20.61
C GLY A 46 11.75 -18.04 -19.21
N GLU A 47 11.70 -17.24 -18.14
CA GLU A 47 11.73 -17.71 -16.76
C GLU A 47 10.32 -17.76 -16.15
N SER A 48 9.95 -18.89 -15.54
CA SER A 48 8.67 -19.04 -14.84
C SER A 48 8.67 -18.26 -13.52
N PHE A 49 7.58 -17.57 -13.21
CA PHE A 49 7.39 -16.91 -11.94
C PHE A 49 6.13 -17.39 -11.21
N ARG A 50 6.15 -17.26 -9.89
CA ARG A 50 4.99 -17.46 -9.00
C ARG A 50 4.95 -16.35 -7.96
N LEU A 51 3.78 -15.76 -7.75
CA LEU A 51 3.48 -14.88 -6.63
C LEU A 51 2.28 -15.43 -5.89
N ARG A 52 2.37 -15.54 -4.57
CA ARG A 52 1.26 -15.91 -3.70
C ARG A 52 1.12 -14.90 -2.58
N VAL A 53 -0.08 -14.37 -2.41
CA VAL A 53 -0.44 -13.41 -1.37
C VAL A 53 -1.49 -14.08 -0.50
N THR A 54 -1.17 -14.36 0.77
CA THR A 54 -2.07 -15.07 1.70
C THR A 54 -2.34 -14.24 2.94
N ARG A 55 -3.60 -14.15 3.36
CA ARG A 55 -3.96 -13.54 4.64
C ARG A 55 -3.62 -14.47 5.81
N ASN A 56 -3.52 -13.92 7.01
CA ASN A 56 -3.62 -14.71 8.24
C ASN A 56 -5.08 -15.14 8.51
N THR A 57 -5.28 -16.07 9.45
CA THR A 57 -6.62 -16.56 9.80
C THR A 57 -7.48 -15.54 10.54
N ASP A 58 -6.84 -14.60 11.23
CA ASP A 58 -7.46 -13.68 12.19
C ASP A 58 -7.99 -12.40 11.55
N SER A 59 -7.68 -12.18 10.26
CA SER A 59 -8.12 -11.03 9.49
C SER A 59 -8.78 -11.44 8.18
N GLU A 60 -9.61 -10.54 7.63
CA GLU A 60 -10.12 -10.65 6.27
C GLU A 60 -8.99 -10.42 5.24
N PHE A 61 -9.15 -10.90 4.02
CA PHE A 61 -8.21 -10.53 2.94
C PHE A 61 -8.27 -9.00 2.70
N PRO A 62 -7.13 -8.32 2.51
CA PRO A 62 -7.11 -6.87 2.38
C PRO A 62 -7.94 -6.42 1.17
N GLY A 63 -8.99 -5.64 1.45
CA GLY A 63 -10.00 -5.24 0.48
C GLY A 63 -9.88 -3.80 -0.01
N PRO A 64 -10.97 -3.24 -0.56
CA PRO A 64 -11.00 -1.86 -1.07
C PRO A 64 -10.64 -0.81 -0.03
N LEU A 65 -11.03 -1.00 1.24
CA LEU A 65 -10.66 -0.08 2.31
C LEU A 65 -9.16 -0.14 2.60
N SER A 66 -8.58 -1.34 2.76
CA SER A 66 -7.14 -1.51 2.93
C SER A 66 -6.34 -0.83 1.82
N ARG A 67 -6.79 -0.97 0.56
CA ARG A 67 -6.20 -0.27 -0.58
C ARG A 67 -6.28 1.24 -0.47
N LYS A 68 -7.45 1.79 -0.10
CA LYS A 68 -7.62 3.23 0.15
C LYS A 68 -6.66 3.75 1.21
N LEU A 69 -6.53 3.04 2.33
CA LEU A 69 -5.62 3.45 3.40
C LEU A 69 -4.17 3.36 3.00
N HIS A 70 -3.79 2.34 2.23
CA HIS A 70 -2.44 2.23 1.70
C HIS A 70 -2.07 3.43 0.83
N PHE A 71 -2.93 3.81 -0.13
CA PHE A 71 -2.68 4.97 -0.98
C PHE A 71 -2.74 6.29 -0.20
N ALA A 72 -3.61 6.41 0.81
CA ALA A 72 -3.65 7.57 1.70
C ALA A 72 -2.36 7.70 2.54
N LEU A 73 -1.78 6.59 2.99
CA LEU A 73 -0.46 6.57 3.65
C LEU A 73 0.65 6.99 2.70
N LEU A 74 0.62 6.55 1.43
CA LEU A 74 1.59 7.01 0.42
C LEU A 74 1.43 8.51 0.14
N SER A 75 0.20 9.01 -0.01
CA SER A 75 -0.07 10.45 -0.15
C SER A 75 0.46 11.23 1.03
N LEU A 76 0.23 10.75 2.26
CA LEU A 76 0.76 11.36 3.48
C LEU A 76 2.28 11.38 3.52
N LEU A 77 2.90 10.26 3.13
CA LEU A 77 4.35 10.08 3.11
C LEU A 77 4.99 11.06 2.13
N PHE A 78 4.51 11.12 0.89
CA PHE A 78 5.07 11.99 -0.15
C PHE A 78 4.77 13.47 0.06
N ASP A 79 3.67 13.81 0.73
CA ASP A 79 3.37 15.19 1.12
C ASP A 79 4.36 15.74 2.17
N ARG A 80 4.92 14.85 3.00
CA ARG A 80 5.88 15.22 4.06
C ARG A 80 7.33 14.94 3.70
N HIS A 81 7.56 14.23 2.61
CA HIS A 81 8.88 13.82 2.16
C HIS A 81 9.56 14.96 1.40
N HIS A 82 10.83 15.19 1.72
CA HIS A 82 11.68 16.10 0.95
C HIS A 82 12.42 15.31 -0.13
N ALA A 83 12.34 15.76 -1.38
CA ALA A 83 12.90 15.08 -2.55
C ALA A 83 14.39 14.72 -2.42
N ASP A 84 15.15 15.49 -1.64
CA ASP A 84 16.60 15.30 -1.45
C ASP A 84 16.96 14.33 -0.31
N THR A 85 15.96 13.77 0.38
CA THR A 85 16.17 12.83 1.49
C THR A 85 15.59 11.46 1.16
N PRO A 86 16.14 10.34 1.66
CA PRO A 86 15.45 9.07 1.54
C PRO A 86 14.18 9.05 2.41
N ILE A 87 13.14 8.38 1.93
CA ILE A 87 11.95 8.02 2.71
C ILE A 87 12.40 7.16 3.90
N GLN A 88 11.89 7.50 5.09
CA GLN A 88 12.19 6.80 6.34
C GLN A 88 10.91 6.30 7.01
N ASN A 89 11.06 5.22 7.76
CA ASN A 89 10.07 4.78 8.73
C ASN A 89 10.20 5.57 10.04
N PRO A 90 9.13 5.69 10.86
CA PRO A 90 7.75 5.31 10.56
C PRO A 90 6.96 6.40 9.83
N ILE A 91 5.87 6.00 9.20
CA ILE A 91 4.79 6.91 8.78
C ILE A 91 3.95 7.25 10.02
N GLU A 92 4.06 8.47 10.52
CA GLU A 92 3.19 8.97 11.61
C GLU A 92 1.87 9.52 11.05
N PHE A 93 0.73 9.25 11.69
CA PHE A 93 -0.56 9.78 11.22
C PHE A 93 -1.61 9.94 12.33
N SER A 94 -2.58 10.83 12.09
CA SER A 94 -3.84 10.83 12.86
C SER A 94 -4.94 10.09 12.10
N TRP A 95 -5.93 9.56 12.81
CA TRP A 95 -7.04 8.85 12.16
C TRP A 95 -7.87 9.75 11.25
N ARG A 96 -8.11 11.01 11.67
CA ARG A 96 -8.85 12.01 10.88
C ARG A 96 -8.11 12.28 9.57
N GLU A 97 -6.83 12.58 9.68
CA GLU A 97 -5.97 12.85 8.54
C GLU A 97 -5.93 11.69 7.53
N LEU A 98 -5.82 10.46 8.03
CA LEU A 98 -5.81 9.27 7.17
C LEU A 98 -7.18 9.05 6.49
N ALA A 99 -8.28 9.27 7.22
CA ALA A 99 -9.64 9.16 6.67
C ALA A 99 -9.91 10.22 5.59
N ASP A 100 -9.52 11.46 5.85
CA ASP A 100 -9.67 12.59 4.92
C ASP A 100 -8.88 12.30 3.62
N ARG A 101 -7.62 11.89 3.73
CA ARG A 101 -6.81 11.51 2.56
C ARG A 101 -7.41 10.34 1.80
N ALA A 102 -8.02 9.37 2.49
CA ALA A 102 -8.66 8.21 1.90
C ALA A 102 -10.07 8.47 1.28
N ASP A 103 -10.55 9.73 1.31
CA ASP A 103 -11.89 10.12 0.87
C ASP A 103 -12.97 9.28 1.58
N LEU A 104 -12.91 9.28 2.91
CA LEU A 104 -13.84 8.57 3.79
C LEU A 104 -14.60 9.57 4.67
N GLU A 105 -15.93 9.50 4.62
CA GLU A 105 -16.77 10.26 5.54
C GLU A 105 -16.54 9.81 6.98
N TRP A 106 -16.35 10.76 7.89
CA TRP A 106 -16.10 10.47 9.31
C TRP A 106 -17.37 9.98 10.02
N GLY A 107 -17.62 8.66 9.97
CA GLY A 107 -18.82 8.01 10.53
C GLY A 107 -18.82 7.75 12.04
N GLY A 108 -18.22 8.62 12.86
CA GLY A 108 -18.25 8.49 14.32
C GLY A 108 -17.44 7.31 14.90
N GLY A 109 -17.90 6.73 16.01
CA GLY A 109 -17.13 5.80 16.85
C GLY A 109 -16.67 4.49 16.19
N HIS A 110 -17.36 4.04 15.15
CA HIS A 110 -17.01 2.79 14.44
C HIS A 110 -15.93 2.97 13.37
N MET A 111 -15.58 4.22 13.03
CA MET A 111 -14.58 4.49 11.99
C MET A 111 -13.20 3.97 12.40
N ILE A 112 -12.71 4.35 13.58
CA ILE A 112 -11.37 3.98 14.04
C ILE A 112 -11.19 2.45 14.09
N PRO A 113 -12.08 1.65 14.71
CA PRO A 113 -11.98 0.19 14.66
C PRO A 113 -11.96 -0.39 13.24
N ARG A 114 -12.69 0.22 12.30
CA ARG A 114 -12.71 -0.21 10.90
C ARG A 114 -11.39 0.12 10.18
N LEU A 115 -10.79 1.27 10.46
CA LEU A 115 -9.49 1.66 9.92
C LEU A 115 -8.36 0.78 10.48
N LYS A 116 -8.37 0.50 11.79
CA LYS A 116 -7.43 -0.43 12.43
C LYS A 116 -7.45 -1.80 11.76
N ARG A 117 -8.64 -2.42 11.64
CA ARG A 117 -8.80 -3.72 10.97
C ARG A 117 -8.28 -3.75 9.54
N ALA A 118 -8.43 -2.65 8.80
CA ALA A 118 -7.95 -2.58 7.42
C ALA A 118 -6.41 -2.47 7.31
N LEU A 119 -5.76 -1.78 8.26
CA LEU A 119 -4.29 -1.73 8.36
C LEU A 119 -3.73 -3.08 8.86
N GLU A 120 -4.37 -3.67 9.87
CA GLU A 120 -4.07 -5.00 10.41
C GLU A 120 -4.17 -6.08 9.33
N ALA A 121 -5.25 -6.07 8.51
CA ALA A 121 -5.40 -6.98 7.39
C ALA A 121 -4.29 -6.83 6.33
N THR A 122 -3.76 -5.62 6.15
CA THR A 122 -2.65 -5.37 5.21
C THR A 122 -1.31 -5.87 5.80
N HIS A 123 -1.09 -5.65 7.09
CA HIS A 123 0.08 -6.15 7.84
C HIS A 123 0.11 -7.68 7.90
N GLY A 124 -1.04 -8.29 8.17
CA GLY A 124 -1.21 -9.74 8.33
C GLY A 124 -1.09 -10.56 7.06
N VAL A 125 -0.88 -9.92 5.91
CA VAL A 125 -0.69 -10.60 4.62
C VAL A 125 0.76 -10.98 4.43
N VAL A 126 0.96 -12.26 4.10
CA VAL A 126 2.26 -12.81 3.71
C VAL A 126 2.33 -12.93 2.20
N ILE A 127 3.36 -12.34 1.63
CA ILE A 127 3.76 -12.46 0.23
C ILE A 127 4.83 -13.55 0.12
N ARG A 128 4.63 -14.52 -0.76
CA ARG A 128 5.63 -15.50 -1.18
C ARG A 128 5.85 -15.35 -2.67
N THR A 129 7.10 -15.31 -3.09
CA THR A 129 7.45 -15.01 -4.47
C THR A 129 8.59 -15.90 -4.94
N ASN A 130 8.47 -16.35 -6.18
CA ASN A 130 9.52 -17.01 -6.92
C ASN A 130 9.66 -16.28 -8.27
N HIS A 131 10.75 -15.54 -8.47
CA HIS A 131 11.04 -14.72 -9.66
C HIS A 131 9.99 -13.66 -10.05
N ALA A 132 8.93 -13.46 -9.26
CA ALA A 132 7.87 -12.52 -9.60
C ALA A 132 8.19 -11.09 -9.15
N LEU A 133 8.67 -10.94 -7.90
CA LEU A 133 8.95 -9.64 -7.31
C LEU A 133 10.42 -9.27 -7.49
N ILE A 134 10.65 -8.00 -7.78
CA ILE A 134 11.97 -7.40 -7.91
C ILE A 134 12.26 -6.57 -6.67
N THR A 135 13.47 -6.68 -6.13
CA THR A 135 14.05 -5.69 -5.23
C THR A 135 15.08 -4.88 -6.00
N ARG A 136 15.05 -3.56 -5.81
CA ARG A 136 16.03 -2.66 -6.40
C ARG A 136 16.76 -1.91 -5.29
N SER A 137 18.06 -2.12 -5.18
CA SER A 137 18.94 -1.18 -4.50
C SER A 137 19.41 -0.14 -5.52
N THR A 138 19.99 0.97 -5.06
CA THR A 138 20.41 2.11 -5.89
C THR A 138 21.25 1.73 -7.12
N THR A 139 21.94 0.58 -7.10
CA THR A 139 22.78 0.09 -8.20
C THR A 139 22.33 -1.23 -8.85
N ASP A 140 21.54 -2.06 -8.17
CA ASP A 140 21.21 -3.41 -8.65
C ASP A 140 19.71 -3.70 -8.67
N LYS A 141 19.24 -4.27 -9.78
CA LYS A 141 17.90 -4.85 -9.91
C LYS A 141 18.01 -6.36 -9.80
N GLN A 142 17.50 -6.93 -8.72
CA GLN A 142 17.56 -8.37 -8.50
C GLN A 142 16.17 -8.91 -8.17
N PRO A 143 15.83 -10.15 -8.56
CA PRO A 143 14.68 -10.83 -8.01
C PRO A 143 14.76 -10.83 -6.47
N MET A 144 13.63 -10.62 -5.80
CA MET A 144 13.56 -10.85 -4.36
C MET A 144 14.00 -12.29 -4.07
N PRO A 145 14.82 -12.54 -3.02
CA PRO A 145 15.38 -13.86 -2.76
C PRO A 145 14.35 -14.98 -2.84
N THR A 146 14.57 -15.91 -3.77
CA THR A 146 13.64 -16.97 -4.11
C THR A 146 13.83 -18.17 -3.17
N ARG A 147 13.34 -18.05 -1.93
CA ARG A 147 13.27 -19.17 -0.96
C ARG A 147 11.99 -19.06 -0.13
N GLU A 148 11.68 -20.06 0.68
CA GLU A 148 10.47 -20.23 1.53
C GLU A 148 10.07 -19.05 2.44
N ARG A 149 10.85 -17.96 2.41
CA ARG A 149 10.63 -16.72 3.15
C ARG A 149 9.29 -16.06 2.75
N GLY A 150 8.54 -15.68 3.76
CA GLY A 150 7.41 -14.77 3.64
C GLY A 150 7.88 -13.31 3.76
N TYR A 151 7.29 -12.44 2.95
CA TYR A 151 7.49 -11.00 3.01
C TYR A 151 6.20 -10.30 3.41
N HIS A 152 6.31 -9.21 4.15
CA HIS A 152 5.17 -8.37 4.51
C HIS A 152 5.25 -7.04 3.77
N LEU A 153 4.11 -6.37 3.58
CA LEU A 153 4.09 -5.00 3.08
C LEU A 153 4.36 -4.00 4.21
N TYR A 154 3.78 -4.26 5.38
CA TYR A 154 4.02 -3.52 6.61
C TYR A 154 4.76 -4.41 7.58
N GLU A 155 5.85 -3.92 8.16
CA GLU A 155 6.64 -4.63 9.17
C GLU A 155 5.94 -4.60 10.52
N LYS A 156 5.49 -3.40 10.91
CA LYS A 156 4.93 -3.12 12.23
C LYS A 156 3.96 -1.95 12.18
N TYR A 157 3.03 -1.91 13.13
CA TYR A 157 2.28 -0.71 13.46
C TYR A 157 2.25 -0.52 14.98
N ILE A 158 2.01 0.71 15.42
CA ILE A 158 1.69 1.08 16.81
C ILE A 158 0.57 2.10 16.72
N PHE A 159 -0.50 1.92 17.49
CA PHE A 159 -1.60 2.88 17.51
C PHE A 159 -1.50 3.82 18.72
N VAL A 160 -2.07 5.00 18.57
CA VAL A 160 -2.15 5.97 19.67
C VAL A 160 -2.78 5.31 20.92
N ASN A 161 -2.23 5.61 22.09
CA ASN A 161 -2.58 5.05 23.39
C ASN A 161 -2.24 3.55 23.61
N GLU A 162 -1.47 2.91 22.73
CA GLU A 162 -0.83 1.63 23.09
C GLU A 162 0.26 1.84 24.14
N ILE A 163 0.41 0.87 25.04
CA ILE A 163 1.50 0.82 26.02
C ILE A 163 2.76 0.32 25.31
N LEU A 164 3.82 1.13 25.34
CA LEU A 164 5.13 0.82 24.79
C LEU A 164 5.95 -0.04 25.78
N PRO A 165 7.05 -0.69 25.33
CA PRO A 165 7.88 -1.53 26.21
C PRO A 165 8.47 -0.81 27.43
N ASP A 166 8.60 0.51 27.37
CA ASP A 166 9.07 1.37 28.47
C ASP A 166 7.94 1.80 29.43
N GLY A 167 6.71 1.33 29.22
CA GLY A 167 5.53 1.66 30.01
C GLY A 167 4.85 2.98 29.61
N SER A 168 5.41 3.74 28.67
CA SER A 168 4.79 4.98 28.18
C SER A 168 3.65 4.71 27.19
N LEU A 169 2.78 5.70 26.98
CA LEU A 169 1.72 5.61 25.96
C LEU A 169 2.22 6.17 24.63
N ALA A 170 1.90 5.48 23.54
CA ALA A 170 2.14 5.96 22.19
C ALA A 170 1.34 7.26 21.91
N GLY A 171 2.04 8.38 21.71
CA GLY A 171 1.40 9.68 21.45
C GLY A 171 0.78 9.84 20.05
N LYS A 172 1.12 8.97 19.10
CA LYS A 172 0.62 8.99 17.72
C LYS A 172 0.51 7.58 17.14
N ASN A 173 -0.27 7.42 16.09
CA ASN A 173 -0.21 6.20 15.28
C ASN A 173 1.06 6.23 14.42
N ARG A 174 1.72 5.09 14.31
CA ARG A 174 2.95 4.88 13.55
C ARG A 174 2.85 3.58 12.77
N LEU A 175 3.31 3.60 11.53
CA LEU A 175 3.37 2.42 10.67
C LEU A 175 4.75 2.31 10.02
N TRP A 176 5.35 1.13 10.09
CA TRP A 176 6.62 0.81 9.48
C TRP A 176 6.38 -0.01 8.21
N LEU A 177 6.83 0.51 7.07
CA LEU A 177 6.93 -0.22 5.83
C LEU A 177 8.03 -1.29 5.94
N ALA A 178 7.84 -2.43 5.28
CA ALA A 178 8.89 -3.46 5.23
C ALA A 178 10.12 -2.97 4.44
N ASP A 179 11.31 -3.45 4.82
CA ASP A 179 12.58 -2.96 4.27
C ASP A 179 12.68 -3.08 2.75
N TRP A 180 12.21 -4.20 2.18
CA TRP A 180 12.23 -4.39 0.71
C TRP A 180 11.34 -3.36 0.00
N TYR A 181 10.20 -3.01 0.62
CA TYR A 181 9.24 -2.06 0.05
C TYR A 181 9.79 -0.64 0.14
N LEU A 182 10.36 -0.29 1.30
CA LEU A 182 11.01 1.00 1.52
C LEU A 182 12.23 1.18 0.59
N ALA A 183 13.05 0.14 0.41
CA ALA A 183 14.18 0.14 -0.51
C ALA A 183 13.74 0.39 -1.96
N ASN A 184 12.66 -0.25 -2.41
CA ASN A 184 12.12 -0.03 -3.75
C ASN A 184 11.60 1.40 -3.95
N LEU A 185 10.89 1.97 -2.97
CA LEU A 185 10.45 3.36 -3.05
C LEU A 185 11.64 4.33 -3.10
N ASN A 186 12.68 4.09 -2.29
CA ASN A 186 13.89 4.92 -2.27
C ASN A 186 14.79 4.77 -3.50
N SER A 187 14.74 3.64 -4.20
CA SER A 187 15.45 3.43 -5.48
C SER A 187 14.65 3.84 -6.71
N LEU A 188 13.51 4.52 -6.50
CA LEU A 188 12.57 4.92 -7.55
C LEU A 188 12.11 3.74 -8.41
N TYR A 189 12.04 2.54 -7.81
CA TYR A 189 11.39 1.38 -8.43
C TYR A 189 9.88 1.47 -8.24
N SER A 190 9.32 2.52 -8.82
CA SER A 190 7.96 3.01 -8.62
C SER A 190 7.46 3.74 -9.86
N GLY A 191 6.14 3.84 -10.01
CA GLY A 191 5.51 4.67 -11.02
C GLY A 191 4.79 5.88 -10.41
N PRO A 192 4.78 7.04 -11.10
CA PRO A 192 4.04 8.21 -10.66
C PRO A 192 2.53 7.98 -10.86
N VAL A 193 1.76 8.11 -9.79
CA VAL A 193 0.30 8.05 -9.80
C VAL A 193 -0.25 9.43 -9.47
N ASN A 194 -1.10 9.98 -10.34
CA ASN A 194 -1.91 11.15 -9.98
C ASN A 194 -2.95 10.71 -8.95
N TYR A 195 -2.74 11.11 -7.70
CA TYR A 195 -3.55 10.62 -6.59
C TYR A 195 -5.00 11.09 -6.67
N GLU A 196 -5.25 12.28 -7.21
CA GLU A 196 -6.59 12.82 -7.33
C GLU A 196 -7.41 12.07 -8.37
N LEU A 197 -6.82 11.86 -9.55
CA LEU A 197 -7.41 11.02 -10.59
C LEU A 197 -7.62 9.60 -10.08
N TRP A 198 -6.65 9.03 -9.36
CA TRP A 198 -6.78 7.72 -8.76
C TRP A 198 -7.99 7.65 -7.81
N ARG A 199 -8.18 8.65 -6.93
CA ARG A 199 -9.32 8.72 -6.01
C ARG A 199 -10.66 8.75 -6.76
N GLU A 200 -10.75 9.57 -7.81
CA GLU A 200 -11.95 9.65 -8.65
C GLU A 200 -12.27 8.32 -9.32
N LEU A 201 -11.27 7.69 -9.95
CA LEU A 201 -11.42 6.40 -10.60
C LEU A 201 -11.74 5.29 -9.60
N ASN A 202 -11.22 5.37 -8.37
CA ASN A 202 -11.40 4.34 -7.35
C ASN A 202 -12.84 4.25 -6.82
N ARG A 203 -13.73 5.19 -7.17
CA ARG A 203 -15.19 5.01 -7.03
C ARG A 203 -15.68 3.76 -7.77
N ARG A 204 -14.95 3.34 -8.82
CA ARG A 204 -15.06 2.05 -9.49
C ARG A 204 -13.70 1.34 -9.40
N PRO A 205 -13.45 0.49 -8.40
CA PRO A 205 -12.11 -0.04 -8.13
C PRO A 205 -11.38 -0.63 -9.34
N ILE A 206 -12.10 -1.28 -10.26
CA ILE A 206 -11.53 -1.78 -11.52
C ILE A 206 -10.94 -0.68 -12.41
N ALA A 207 -11.56 0.50 -12.51
CA ALA A 207 -11.08 1.61 -13.32
C ALA A 207 -9.75 2.14 -12.77
N SER A 208 -9.66 2.35 -11.46
CA SER A 208 -8.39 2.74 -10.83
C SER A 208 -7.31 1.66 -10.98
N ARG A 209 -7.68 0.36 -10.99
CA ARG A 209 -6.69 -0.71 -11.18
C ARG A 209 -6.19 -0.79 -12.62
N ILE A 210 -7.06 -0.56 -13.61
CA ILE A 210 -6.65 -0.44 -15.00
C ILE A 210 -5.71 0.75 -15.16
N TYR A 211 -6.02 1.90 -14.56
CA TYR A 211 -5.13 3.07 -14.56
C TYR A 211 -3.73 2.76 -14.00
N GLU A 212 -3.65 2.13 -12.82
CA GLU A 212 -2.38 1.68 -12.23
C GLU A 212 -1.58 0.76 -13.17
N TYR A 213 -2.25 -0.22 -13.78
CA TYR A 213 -1.61 -1.20 -14.66
C TYR A 213 -1.09 -0.56 -15.95
N LEU A 214 -1.88 0.33 -16.56
CA LEU A 214 -1.48 1.04 -17.77
C LEU A 214 -0.30 1.96 -17.51
N LEU A 215 -0.28 2.69 -16.39
CA LEU A 215 0.86 3.53 -16.02
C LEU A 215 2.16 2.73 -16.05
N PHE A 216 2.22 1.62 -15.32
CA PHE A 216 3.43 0.81 -15.28
C PHE A 216 3.87 0.28 -16.66
N LYS A 217 2.93 -0.10 -17.52
CA LYS A 217 3.23 -0.68 -18.83
C LYS A 217 3.74 0.32 -19.86
N PHE A 218 3.42 1.60 -19.70
CA PHE A 218 3.78 2.65 -20.65
C PHE A 218 4.83 3.63 -20.12
N THR A 219 5.30 3.48 -18.88
CA THR A 219 6.40 4.29 -18.30
C THR A 219 7.68 3.49 -18.05
N ALA A 220 7.69 2.19 -18.34
CA ALA A 220 8.85 1.33 -18.18
C ALA A 220 9.57 1.16 -19.52
N ASP A 221 10.45 2.12 -19.83
CA ASP A 221 11.56 1.95 -20.78
C ASP A 221 12.81 1.50 -20.03
#